data_AF-A0A3M0IN97-F1
#
_entry.id   AF-A0A3M0IN97-F1
#
_cell.length_a   1.000
_cell.length_b   1.000
_cell.length_c   1.000
_cell.angle_alpha   90.00
_cell.angle_beta   90.00
_cell.angle_gamma   90.00
#
_symmetry.space_group_name_H-M   'P 1'
#
loop_
_entity.id
_entity.type
_entity.pdbx_description
1 polymer ?
#
loop_
_entity_poly.entity_id
_entity_poly.type
_entity_poly.pdbx_seq_one_letter_code
_entity_poly.pdbx_strand_id
1 'polypeptide(L)'
;MAAMGEAARPRALFLAGLAAVYVAAFGSLYVQIPGLYGREGILPARRVLRLGGKGPWERLQELPTLLWLGPRLGLDTEQGMELLCLLGLLGALGALLCERLRDCLLFALLRVCYLSLYQVGQVFLYFQWDSLLLEAGFLAVLVAPLRLLRRGSPSWRPHDAVTFWGVRWLLFRLMFASGVVKLSSRCPTWWGLTALTYHYESQCLPTPGAWLAHQLPVWLQKLSVVATYVIEVAVPRSSSRPCAACASSPSTARLAPSAGWLLATLLELGTYGLLLYWTVRCFGLELDWDRKVLESRVAFTYHEFSAWLRAVTLPLVGAGVPLAVLGEPGRRLPVVSSYGLFRRMTGVGGRPEVILEGSYDGHSWTEIEFMYKPGNVSAAPAVVAPHQPRLDWQLWFAALAPHQGSPWFSALVLRLLQGQRDVIRLVQTDESRYPFHARPPTFVRAQLYKYWFTAPNEGSPGAAPWWRRQHVQEFFPAVSLGHPTLESLLSQHGLKVGDPCLGPETLPGA
;
A
#
# COMPACT_ATOMS: atom_id res chain seq x y z
N MET A 1 -3.43 -14.41 -39.01
CA MET A 1 -2.82 -13.12 -38.58
C MET A 1 -3.71 -12.30 -37.65
N ALA A 2 -5.04 -12.26 -37.79
CA ALA A 2 -5.91 -11.46 -36.91
C ALA A 2 -5.99 -11.95 -35.45
N ALA A 3 -6.04 -13.28 -35.21
CA ALA A 3 -6.06 -13.86 -33.86
C ALA A 3 -4.77 -13.65 -33.04
N MET A 4 -3.65 -13.29 -33.69
CA MET A 4 -2.37 -13.02 -33.02
C MET A 4 -2.31 -11.63 -32.37
N GLY A 5 -3.24 -10.72 -32.72
CA GLY A 5 -3.28 -9.35 -32.20
C GLY A 5 -4.00 -9.19 -30.86
N GLU A 6 -4.92 -10.10 -30.51
CA GLU A 6 -5.80 -9.92 -29.34
C GLU A 6 -5.13 -10.23 -28.00
N ALA A 7 -4.23 -11.22 -27.93
CA ALA A 7 -3.49 -11.53 -26.70
C ALA A 7 -2.22 -10.67 -26.50
N ALA A 8 -1.70 -10.06 -27.57
CA ALA A 8 -0.50 -9.22 -27.51
C ALA A 8 -0.75 -7.89 -26.79
N ARG A 9 -1.94 -7.30 -26.96
CA ARG A 9 -2.32 -6.01 -26.36
C ARG A 9 -2.46 -6.06 -24.84
N PRO A 10 -3.20 -7.02 -24.23
CA PRO A 10 -3.28 -7.15 -22.78
C PRO A 10 -1.92 -7.34 -22.12
N ARG A 11 -1.02 -8.11 -22.76
CA ARG A 11 0.35 -8.28 -22.30
C ARG A 11 1.16 -7.00 -22.35
N ALA A 12 1.14 -6.30 -23.48
CA ALA A 12 1.84 -5.03 -23.60
C ALA A 12 1.35 -4.02 -22.55
N LEU A 13 0.03 -3.92 -22.35
CA LEU A 13 -0.58 -3.03 -21.36
C LEU A 13 -0.25 -3.44 -19.92
N PHE A 14 -0.30 -4.73 -19.58
CA PHE A 14 0.09 -5.21 -18.26
C PHE A 14 1.55 -4.89 -17.94
N LEU A 15 2.47 -5.20 -18.85
CA LEU A 15 3.90 -4.94 -18.66
C LEU A 15 4.19 -3.42 -18.62
N ALA A 16 3.55 -2.62 -19.47
CA ALA A 16 3.69 -1.17 -19.44
C ALA A 16 3.13 -0.57 -18.14
N GLY A 17 1.95 -1.00 -17.70
CA GLY A 17 1.33 -0.56 -16.45
C GLY A 17 2.19 -0.91 -15.24
N LEU A 18 2.73 -2.14 -15.21
CA LEU A 18 3.64 -2.54 -14.13
C LEU A 18 4.97 -1.76 -14.17
N ALA A 19 5.52 -1.47 -15.36
CA ALA A 19 6.68 -0.61 -15.50
C ALA A 19 6.41 0.80 -14.95
N ALA A 20 5.24 1.40 -15.24
CA ALA A 20 4.84 2.68 -14.67
C ALA A 20 4.74 2.64 -13.13
N VAL A 21 4.20 1.54 -12.58
CA VAL A 21 4.18 1.33 -11.11
C VAL A 21 5.59 1.23 -10.53
N TYR A 22 6.52 0.53 -11.18
CA TYR A 22 7.92 0.49 -10.75
C TYR A 22 8.58 1.86 -10.80
N VAL A 23 8.33 2.67 -11.84
CA VAL A 23 8.81 4.06 -11.93
C VAL A 23 8.35 4.87 -10.72
N ALA A 24 7.05 4.82 -10.41
CA ALA A 24 6.49 5.48 -9.24
C ALA A 24 7.11 4.96 -7.93
N ALA A 25 7.22 3.64 -7.77
CA ALA A 25 7.71 3.01 -6.55
C ALA A 25 9.19 3.33 -6.27
N PHE A 26 10.07 3.18 -7.27
CA PHE A 26 11.48 3.49 -7.13
C PHE A 26 11.73 5.00 -6.98
N GLY A 27 11.07 5.83 -7.79
CA GLY A 27 11.19 7.28 -7.70
C GLY A 27 10.70 7.82 -6.35
N SER A 28 9.56 7.31 -5.87
CA SER A 28 9.03 7.68 -4.56
C SER A 28 9.93 7.24 -3.41
N LEU A 29 10.56 6.06 -3.51
CA LEU A 29 11.44 5.56 -2.46
C LEU A 29 12.78 6.30 -2.46
N TYR A 30 13.36 6.59 -3.63
CA TYR A 30 14.64 7.26 -3.80
C TYR A 30 14.74 8.54 -2.96
N VAL A 31 13.75 9.43 -3.10
CA VAL A 31 13.74 10.72 -2.38
C VAL A 31 13.57 10.59 -0.87
N GLN A 32 13.12 9.43 -0.38
CA GLN A 32 12.91 9.18 1.05
C GLN A 32 14.06 8.41 1.71
N ILE A 33 14.99 7.83 0.93
CA ILE A 33 16.06 6.99 1.47
C ILE A 33 16.94 7.72 2.49
N PRO A 34 17.46 8.94 2.21
CA PRO A 34 18.35 9.62 3.15
C PRO A 34 17.72 9.83 4.53
N GLY A 35 16.46 10.31 4.56
CA GLY A 35 15.75 10.54 5.81
C GLY A 35 15.27 9.27 6.52
N LEU A 36 14.88 8.23 5.78
CA LEU A 36 14.34 7.01 6.39
C LEU A 36 15.45 6.05 6.82
N TYR A 37 16.40 5.78 5.92
CA TYR A 37 17.36 4.67 6.02
C TYR A 37 18.81 5.09 6.01
N GLY A 38 19.09 6.38 5.77
CA GLY A 38 20.43 6.92 5.77
C GLY A 38 21.12 6.76 7.13
N ARG A 39 22.42 7.09 7.17
CA ARG A 39 23.23 6.94 8.40
C ARG A 39 22.62 7.69 9.60
N GLU A 40 22.14 8.91 9.34
CA GLU A 40 21.45 9.75 10.33
C GLU A 40 19.92 9.76 10.18
N GLY A 41 19.38 8.81 9.42
CA GLY A 41 17.94 8.65 9.21
C GLY A 41 17.20 8.14 10.45
N ILE A 42 15.88 8.02 10.31
CA ILE A 42 14.98 7.52 11.36
C ILE A 42 15.35 6.07 11.75
N LEU A 43 15.50 5.19 10.77
CA LEU A 43 15.90 3.80 10.96
C LEU A 43 17.02 3.40 9.99
N PRO A 44 18.29 3.55 10.37
CA PRO A 44 19.42 3.26 9.50
C PRO A 44 19.41 1.80 9.00
N ALA A 45 19.39 1.62 7.68
CA ALA A 45 19.37 0.31 7.02
C ALA A 45 20.58 -0.56 7.37
N ARG A 46 21.71 0.08 7.68
CA ARG A 46 22.98 -0.58 8.04
C ARG A 46 22.84 -1.51 9.25
N ARG A 47 21.89 -1.24 10.16
CA ARG A 47 21.62 -2.10 11.32
C ARG A 47 21.12 -3.49 10.93
N VAL A 48 20.35 -3.58 9.84
CA VAL A 48 19.81 -4.85 9.32
C VAL A 48 20.90 -5.69 8.65
N LEU A 49 21.88 -5.04 8.01
CA LEU A 49 22.96 -5.70 7.28
C LEU A 49 24.15 -6.13 8.16
N ARG A 50 24.14 -5.91 9.48
CA ARG A 50 25.23 -6.34 10.38
C ARG A 50 25.02 -7.74 10.97
N LEU A 51 24.69 -8.73 10.13
CA LEU A 51 24.67 -10.14 10.55
C LEU A 51 26.12 -10.64 10.65
N GLY A 52 26.68 -10.61 11.86
CA GLY A 52 28.08 -10.95 12.14
C GLY A 52 28.48 -12.38 11.78
N GLY A 53 29.76 -12.57 11.41
CA GLY A 53 30.47 -13.86 11.36
C GLY A 53 30.05 -14.88 10.29
N LYS A 54 28.88 -14.74 9.67
CA LYS A 54 28.33 -15.73 8.72
C LYS A 54 28.98 -15.67 7.35
N GLY A 55 29.02 -16.82 6.66
CA GLY A 55 29.49 -16.90 5.27
C GLY A 55 28.59 -16.14 4.28
N PRO A 56 29.08 -15.79 3.08
CA PRO A 56 28.30 -15.00 2.12
C PRO A 56 27.01 -15.70 1.65
N TRP A 57 27.01 -17.04 1.57
CA TRP A 57 25.85 -17.82 1.18
C TRP A 57 24.76 -17.84 2.27
N GLU A 58 25.16 -18.02 3.53
CA GLU A 58 24.26 -17.99 4.68
C GLU A 58 23.57 -16.63 4.82
N ARG A 59 24.33 -15.53 4.64
CA ARG A 59 23.77 -14.17 4.64
C ARG A 59 22.70 -13.99 3.56
N LEU A 60 22.94 -14.54 2.36
CA LEU A 60 21.98 -14.44 1.27
C LEU A 60 20.73 -15.28 1.49
N GLN A 61 20.86 -16.45 2.14
CA GLN A 61 19.73 -17.30 2.50
C GLN A 61 18.84 -16.64 3.57
N GLU A 62 19.44 -15.97 4.55
CA GLU A 62 18.71 -15.28 5.62
C GLU A 62 18.07 -13.97 5.14
N LEU A 63 18.84 -13.18 4.40
CA LEU A 63 18.43 -11.87 3.92
C LEU A 63 18.82 -11.72 2.43
N PRO A 64 17.93 -12.11 1.50
CA PRO A 64 18.21 -12.07 0.07
C PRO A 64 18.21 -10.61 -0.43
N THR A 65 19.38 -9.98 -0.46
CA THR A 65 19.54 -8.60 -0.95
C THR A 65 20.85 -8.41 -1.70
N LEU A 66 20.82 -7.58 -2.74
CA LEU A 66 22.01 -7.16 -3.49
C LEU A 66 22.90 -6.20 -2.69
N LEU A 67 22.39 -5.62 -1.59
CA LEU A 67 23.13 -4.67 -0.76
C LEU A 67 24.36 -5.28 -0.08
N TRP A 68 24.44 -6.62 0.01
CA TRP A 68 25.65 -7.32 0.44
C TRP A 68 26.85 -7.10 -0.48
N LEU A 69 26.62 -6.73 -1.74
CA LEU A 69 27.67 -6.39 -2.70
C LEU A 69 28.14 -4.95 -2.59
N GLY A 70 27.40 -4.07 -1.90
CA GLY A 70 27.71 -2.65 -1.73
C GLY A 70 29.12 -2.40 -1.21
N PRO A 71 29.54 -3.01 -0.09
CA PRO A 71 30.89 -2.83 0.44
C PRO A 71 32.00 -3.26 -0.52
N ARG A 72 31.76 -4.23 -1.41
CA ARG A 72 32.75 -4.66 -2.43
C ARG A 72 32.90 -3.63 -3.55
N LEU A 73 31.89 -2.81 -3.77
CA LEU A 73 31.89 -1.70 -4.72
C LEU A 73 32.35 -0.39 -4.08
N GLY A 74 32.73 -0.39 -2.79
CA GLY A 74 33.05 0.82 -2.03
C GLY A 74 31.84 1.70 -1.74
N LEU A 75 30.62 1.14 -1.81
CA LEU A 75 29.38 1.87 -1.57
C LEU A 75 28.89 1.66 -0.15
N ASP A 76 28.47 2.76 0.47
CA ASP A 76 27.69 2.72 1.69
C ASP A 76 26.34 2.01 1.50
N THR A 77 25.74 1.56 2.59
CA THR A 77 24.39 0.94 2.55
C THR A 77 23.36 1.89 1.94
N GLU A 78 23.41 3.17 2.31
CA GLU A 78 22.54 4.22 1.78
C GLU A 78 22.71 4.40 0.28
N GLN A 79 23.95 4.65 -0.17
CA GLN A 79 24.32 4.77 -1.59
C GLN A 79 23.95 3.52 -2.39
N GLY A 80 24.09 2.33 -1.79
CA GLY A 80 23.67 1.07 -2.39
C GLY A 80 22.16 1.01 -2.61
N MET A 81 21.35 1.48 -1.65
CA MET A 81 19.89 1.56 -1.79
C MET A 81 19.49 2.58 -2.86
N GLU A 82 20.14 3.74 -2.89
CA GLU A 82 19.94 4.77 -3.91
C GLU A 82 20.28 4.25 -5.30
N LEU A 83 21.43 3.58 -5.47
CA LEU A 83 21.85 2.98 -6.73
C LEU A 83 20.83 1.94 -7.21
N LEU A 84 20.33 1.07 -6.33
CA LEU A 84 19.28 0.11 -6.67
C LEU A 84 17.98 0.80 -7.12
N CYS A 85 17.61 1.92 -6.48
CA CYS A 85 16.46 2.71 -6.90
C CYS A 85 16.68 3.35 -8.26
N LEU A 86 17.85 3.94 -8.52
CA LEU A 86 18.18 4.57 -9.80
C LEU A 86 18.23 3.54 -10.94
N LEU A 87 18.87 2.40 -10.73
CA LEU A 87 18.89 1.30 -11.69
C LEU A 87 17.47 0.76 -11.96
N GLY A 88 16.69 0.59 -10.91
CA GLY A 88 15.28 0.19 -11.01
C GLY A 88 14.44 1.20 -11.77
N LEU A 89 14.60 2.49 -11.49
CA LEU A 89 13.91 3.59 -12.14
C LEU A 89 14.27 3.68 -13.62
N LEU A 90 15.56 3.64 -13.96
CA LEU A 90 16.04 3.68 -15.35
C LEU A 90 15.56 2.46 -16.14
N GLY A 91 15.65 1.26 -15.55
CA GLY A 91 15.12 0.04 -16.15
C GLY A 91 13.61 0.11 -16.38
N ALA A 92 12.84 0.56 -15.39
CA ALA A 92 11.39 0.68 -15.49
C ALA A 92 10.96 1.75 -16.50
N LEU A 93 11.63 2.91 -16.53
CA LEU A 93 11.43 3.94 -17.55
C LEU A 93 11.75 3.40 -18.95
N GLY A 94 12.85 2.67 -19.10
CA GLY A 94 13.20 1.99 -20.34
C GLY A 94 12.10 1.02 -20.80
N ALA A 95 11.57 0.19 -19.89
CA ALA A 95 10.47 -0.73 -20.19
C ALA A 95 9.16 0.00 -20.54
N LEU A 96 8.91 1.16 -19.92
CA LEU A 96 7.72 1.96 -20.18
C LEU A 96 7.76 2.57 -21.58
N LEU A 97 8.89 3.20 -21.93
CA LEU A 97 9.09 3.95 -23.17
C LEU A 97 9.40 3.04 -24.38
N CYS A 98 10.14 1.95 -24.17
CA CYS A 98 10.61 1.09 -25.25
C CYS A 98 10.05 -0.33 -25.12
N GLU A 99 9.19 -0.73 -26.04
CA GLU A 99 8.61 -2.09 -26.04
C GLU A 99 9.65 -3.21 -26.15
N ARG A 100 10.82 -2.91 -26.71
CA ARG A 100 11.96 -3.84 -26.82
C ARG A 100 12.56 -4.20 -25.46
N LEU A 101 12.45 -3.30 -24.48
CA LEU A 101 12.98 -3.49 -23.13
C LEU A 101 11.99 -4.23 -22.23
N ARG A 102 10.73 -4.45 -22.64
CA ARG A 102 9.73 -5.24 -21.89
C ARG A 102 10.04 -6.74 -21.99
N ASP A 103 11.17 -7.13 -21.43
CA ASP A 103 11.74 -8.48 -21.46
C ASP A 103 11.74 -9.10 -20.06
N CYS A 104 11.65 -10.43 -19.98
CA CYS A 104 11.65 -11.14 -18.71
C CYS A 104 12.89 -10.88 -17.86
N LEU A 105 14.06 -10.69 -18.48
CA LEU A 105 15.30 -10.41 -17.75
C LEU A 105 15.25 -9.04 -17.06
N LEU A 106 14.68 -8.04 -17.73
CA LEU A 106 14.53 -6.72 -17.13
C LEU A 106 13.53 -6.76 -15.98
N PHE A 107 12.37 -7.40 -16.14
CA PHE A 107 11.41 -7.56 -15.04
C PHE A 107 11.98 -8.39 -13.88
N ALA A 108 12.84 -9.38 -14.17
CA ALA A 108 13.55 -10.13 -13.13
C ALA A 108 14.53 -9.24 -12.37
N LEU A 109 15.29 -8.39 -13.07
CA LEU A 109 16.17 -7.40 -12.47
C LEU A 109 15.40 -6.40 -11.61
N LEU A 110 14.32 -5.81 -12.13
CA LEU A 110 13.45 -4.87 -11.40
C LEU A 110 12.92 -5.51 -10.10
N ARG A 111 12.45 -6.77 -10.19
CA ARG A 111 11.99 -7.51 -9.02
C ARG A 111 13.11 -7.74 -8.01
N VAL A 112 14.31 -8.12 -8.44
CA VAL A 112 15.44 -8.37 -7.54
C VAL A 112 15.91 -7.06 -6.87
N CYS A 113 15.96 -5.95 -7.61
CA CYS A 113 16.24 -4.63 -7.06
C CYS A 113 15.20 -4.24 -5.99
N TYR A 114 13.90 -4.38 -6.29
CA TYR A 114 12.85 -4.04 -5.33
C TYR A 114 12.84 -4.97 -4.11
N LEU A 115 13.05 -6.29 -4.32
CA LEU A 115 13.16 -7.26 -3.24
C LEU A 115 14.33 -6.92 -2.31
N SER A 116 15.48 -6.53 -2.88
CA SER A 116 16.66 -6.15 -2.10
C SER A 116 16.39 -4.97 -1.17
N LEU A 117 15.62 -4.00 -1.63
CA LEU A 117 15.16 -2.85 -0.84
C LEU A 117 14.13 -3.29 0.20
N TYR A 118 13.13 -4.07 -0.19
CA TYR A 118 12.07 -4.58 0.68
C TYR A 118 12.60 -5.35 1.90
N GLN A 119 13.61 -6.19 1.73
CA GLN A 119 14.21 -6.95 2.85
C GLN A 119 14.83 -6.05 3.92
N VAL A 120 15.40 -4.91 3.50
CA VAL A 120 16.13 -3.98 4.38
C VAL A 120 15.25 -2.84 4.87
N GLY A 121 14.17 -2.51 4.17
CA GLY A 121 13.36 -1.32 4.44
C GLY A 121 12.39 -1.40 5.62
N GLN A 122 12.49 -2.42 6.47
CA GLN A 122 11.82 -2.50 7.79
C GLN A 122 10.34 -2.07 7.73
N VAL A 123 9.82 -1.41 8.79
CA VAL A 123 8.41 -0.98 8.89
C VAL A 123 7.97 -0.09 7.74
N PHE A 124 8.88 0.68 7.15
CA PHE A 124 8.54 1.63 6.09
C PHE A 124 8.37 0.96 4.71
N LEU A 125 8.79 -0.30 4.50
CA LEU A 125 8.63 -1.05 3.24
C LEU A 125 7.77 -2.32 3.34
N TYR A 126 7.16 -2.61 4.49
CA TYR A 126 6.31 -3.80 4.71
C TYR A 126 4.80 -3.53 4.53
N PHE A 127 4.42 -2.74 3.52
CA PHE A 127 3.01 -2.51 3.23
C PHE A 127 2.43 -3.52 2.23
N GLN A 128 1.10 -3.69 2.22
CA GLN A 128 0.44 -4.69 1.36
C GLN A 128 0.68 -4.46 -0.14
N TRP A 129 0.81 -3.21 -0.59
CA TRP A 129 1.13 -2.92 -1.99
C TRP A 129 2.59 -3.23 -2.34
N ASP A 130 3.52 -3.17 -1.39
CA ASP A 130 4.92 -3.57 -1.60
C ASP A 130 4.99 -5.09 -1.84
N SER A 131 4.25 -5.87 -1.05
CA SER A 131 4.11 -7.32 -1.26
C SER A 131 3.39 -7.64 -2.58
N LEU A 132 2.34 -6.89 -2.93
CA LEU A 132 1.64 -7.03 -4.21
C LEU A 132 2.56 -6.73 -5.41
N LEU A 133 3.41 -5.70 -5.32
CA LEU A 133 4.38 -5.37 -6.37
C LEU A 133 5.41 -6.49 -6.57
N LEU A 134 5.86 -7.15 -5.50
CA LEU A 134 6.77 -8.29 -5.58
C LEU A 134 6.11 -9.53 -6.22
N GLU A 135 4.84 -9.81 -5.92
CA GLU A 135 4.06 -10.88 -6.56
C GLU A 135 3.77 -10.58 -8.03
N ALA A 136 3.30 -9.36 -8.33
CA ALA A 136 3.04 -8.93 -9.70
C ALA A 136 4.34 -8.89 -10.52
N GLY A 137 5.45 -8.45 -9.92
CA GLY A 137 6.79 -8.51 -10.48
C GLY A 137 7.23 -9.92 -10.82
N PHE A 138 6.98 -10.89 -9.94
CA PHE A 138 7.26 -12.31 -10.24
C PHE A 138 6.47 -12.81 -11.44
N LEU A 139 5.17 -12.53 -11.48
CA LEU A 139 4.31 -12.91 -12.60
C LEU A 139 4.74 -12.22 -13.90
N ALA A 140 5.23 -10.99 -13.83
CA ALA A 140 5.75 -10.26 -14.98
C ALA A 140 6.97 -10.92 -15.60
N VAL A 141 7.85 -11.55 -14.81
CA VAL A 141 8.96 -12.35 -15.34
C VAL A 141 8.46 -13.50 -16.22
N LEU A 142 7.34 -14.13 -15.83
CA LEU A 142 6.74 -15.25 -16.55
C LEU A 142 5.94 -14.80 -17.78
N VAL A 143 5.29 -13.64 -17.68
CA VAL A 143 4.46 -13.06 -18.75
C VAL A 143 5.31 -12.37 -19.82
N ALA A 144 6.45 -11.79 -19.46
CA ALA A 144 7.30 -11.06 -20.37
C ALA A 144 8.00 -11.98 -21.38
N PRO A 145 8.14 -11.54 -22.64
CA PRO A 145 8.81 -12.32 -23.66
C PRO A 145 10.33 -12.42 -23.40
N LEU A 146 10.93 -13.55 -23.78
CA LEU A 146 12.38 -13.81 -23.80
C LEU A 146 13.01 -13.31 -25.13
N ARG A 147 12.98 -12.01 -25.39
CA ARG A 147 13.49 -11.39 -26.63
C ARG A 147 15.01 -11.24 -26.62
N LEU A 148 15.60 -10.95 -25.46
CA LEU A 148 17.05 -10.75 -25.31
C LEU A 148 17.85 -12.05 -25.51
N LEU A 149 17.26 -13.20 -25.15
CA LEU A 149 17.92 -14.51 -25.24
C LEU A 149 17.56 -15.31 -26.50
N ARG A 150 16.48 -14.96 -27.22
CA ARG A 150 16.07 -15.64 -28.45
C ARG A 150 15.59 -14.67 -29.51
N ARG A 151 16.25 -14.69 -30.68
CA ARG A 151 15.77 -14.08 -31.93
C ARG A 151 14.59 -14.91 -32.47
N GLY A 152 13.37 -14.49 -32.21
CA GLY A 152 12.17 -15.13 -32.74
C GLY A 152 10.92 -14.28 -32.55
N SER A 153 9.97 -14.40 -33.49
CA SER A 153 8.71 -13.65 -33.45
C SER A 153 7.91 -14.01 -32.18
N PRO A 154 7.27 -13.05 -31.49
CA PRO A 154 6.48 -13.30 -30.30
C PRO A 154 5.14 -13.92 -30.67
N SER A 155 5.14 -15.15 -31.18
CA SER A 155 3.89 -15.90 -31.36
C SER A 155 3.31 -16.23 -29.98
N TRP A 156 1.98 -16.20 -29.91
CA TRP A 156 1.21 -16.70 -28.77
C TRP A 156 1.70 -18.10 -28.42
N ARG A 157 2.05 -18.31 -27.16
CA ARG A 157 2.44 -19.64 -26.65
C ARG A 157 1.31 -20.18 -25.78
N PRO A 158 1.03 -21.50 -25.80
CA PRO A 158 0.07 -22.11 -24.88
C PRO A 158 0.33 -21.75 -23.39
N HIS A 159 1.60 -21.51 -23.03
CA HIS A 159 2.02 -21.04 -21.72
C HIS A 159 1.48 -19.64 -21.35
N ASP A 160 1.14 -18.78 -22.32
CA ASP A 160 0.56 -17.46 -22.08
C ASP A 160 -0.81 -17.59 -21.39
N ALA A 161 -1.58 -18.67 -21.65
CA ALA A 161 -2.85 -18.89 -20.96
C ALA A 161 -2.66 -19.14 -19.46
N VAL A 162 -1.62 -19.90 -19.08
CA VAL A 162 -1.29 -20.23 -17.69
C VAL A 162 -0.72 -19.01 -16.94
N THR A 163 0.15 -18.23 -17.59
CA THR A 163 0.76 -17.05 -16.97
C THR A 163 -0.27 -15.93 -16.76
N PHE A 164 -1.15 -15.67 -17.73
CA PHE A 164 -2.27 -14.74 -17.56
C PHE A 164 -3.32 -15.24 -16.57
N TRP A 165 -3.53 -16.55 -16.47
CA TRP A 165 -4.35 -17.10 -15.40
C TRP A 165 -3.74 -16.76 -14.04
N GLY A 166 -2.42 -16.84 -13.86
CA GLY A 166 -1.74 -16.40 -12.64
C GLY A 166 -1.96 -14.93 -12.30
N VAL A 167 -1.92 -14.03 -13.30
CA VAL A 167 -2.21 -12.59 -13.11
C VAL A 167 -3.68 -12.37 -12.71
N ARG A 168 -4.62 -13.03 -13.40
CA ARG A 168 -6.05 -12.98 -13.05
C ARG A 168 -6.31 -13.55 -11.67
N TRP A 169 -5.60 -14.61 -11.29
CA TRP A 169 -5.66 -15.22 -9.97
C TRP A 169 -5.14 -14.29 -8.88
N LEU A 170 -4.04 -13.58 -9.11
CA LEU A 170 -3.55 -12.55 -8.18
C LEU A 170 -4.59 -11.45 -7.98
N LEU A 171 -5.17 -10.92 -9.07
CA LEU A 171 -6.23 -9.91 -9.00
C LEU A 171 -7.47 -10.45 -8.26
N PHE A 172 -7.89 -11.67 -8.57
CA PHE A 172 -8.97 -12.36 -7.87
C PHE A 172 -8.68 -12.45 -6.37
N ARG A 173 -7.50 -12.96 -5.98
CA ARG A 173 -7.10 -13.08 -4.57
C ARG A 173 -7.12 -11.74 -3.86
N LEU A 174 -6.57 -10.69 -4.47
CA LEU A 174 -6.55 -9.35 -3.90
C LEU A 174 -7.96 -8.85 -3.62
N MET A 175 -8.84 -8.87 -4.62
CA MET A 175 -10.20 -8.36 -4.53
C MET A 175 -11.07 -9.20 -3.58
N PHE A 176 -11.04 -10.52 -3.77
CA PHE A 176 -11.84 -11.46 -2.97
C PHE A 176 -11.41 -11.46 -1.51
N ALA A 177 -10.11 -11.48 -1.22
CA ALA A 177 -9.62 -11.42 0.15
C ALA A 177 -10.01 -10.09 0.81
N SER A 178 -9.90 -8.95 0.11
CA SER A 178 -10.36 -7.63 0.59
C SER A 178 -11.84 -7.64 1.00
N GLY A 179 -12.72 -8.22 0.16
CA GLY A 179 -14.15 -8.32 0.46
C GLY A 179 -14.47 -9.28 1.61
N VAL A 180 -13.87 -10.46 1.62
CA VAL A 180 -14.11 -11.49 2.64
C VAL A 180 -13.64 -11.05 4.02
N VAL A 181 -12.51 -10.33 4.13
CA VAL A 181 -12.05 -9.86 5.44
C VAL A 181 -13.04 -8.89 6.07
N LYS A 182 -13.71 -8.05 5.28
CA LYS A 182 -14.71 -7.06 5.75
C LYS A 182 -15.94 -7.73 6.35
N LEU A 183 -16.41 -8.83 5.77
CA LEU A 183 -17.53 -9.60 6.30
C LEU A 183 -17.12 -10.46 7.51
N SER A 184 -15.97 -11.13 7.42
CA SER A 184 -15.42 -11.98 8.49
C SER A 184 -14.89 -11.21 9.71
N SER A 185 -14.78 -9.88 9.64
CA SER A 185 -14.34 -9.05 10.77
C SER A 185 -15.40 -8.85 11.85
N ARG A 186 -16.66 -9.17 11.54
CA ARG A 186 -17.86 -8.87 12.36
C ARG A 186 -17.98 -7.38 12.73
N CYS A 187 -17.45 -6.49 11.89
CA CYS A 187 -17.53 -5.06 12.14
C CYS A 187 -18.97 -4.56 11.91
N PRO A 188 -19.62 -3.92 12.90
CA PRO A 188 -21.01 -3.46 12.77
C PRO A 188 -21.24 -2.51 11.60
N THR A 189 -20.27 -1.66 11.25
CA THR A 189 -20.42 -0.69 10.15
C THR A 189 -20.43 -1.34 8.78
N TRP A 190 -19.67 -2.43 8.61
CA TRP A 190 -19.65 -3.22 7.37
C TRP A 190 -20.96 -4.00 7.20
N TRP A 191 -21.42 -4.65 8.28
CA TRP A 191 -22.70 -5.36 8.28
C TRP A 191 -23.91 -4.41 8.19
N GLY A 192 -23.81 -3.21 8.76
CA GLY A 192 -24.85 -2.17 8.72
C GLY A 192 -24.82 -1.27 7.48
N LEU A 193 -23.95 -1.56 6.50
CA LEU A 193 -23.77 -0.78 5.26
C LEU A 193 -23.39 0.70 5.47
N THR A 194 -22.87 1.08 6.63
CA THR A 194 -22.42 2.44 6.94
C THR A 194 -20.90 2.62 6.85
N ALA A 195 -20.15 1.57 6.51
CA ALA A 195 -18.69 1.62 6.49
C ALA A 195 -18.11 2.78 5.66
N LEU A 196 -18.68 3.09 4.49
CA LEU A 196 -18.19 4.18 3.64
C LEU A 196 -18.51 5.58 4.18
N THR A 197 -19.45 5.74 5.11
CA THR A 197 -19.68 7.05 5.75
C THR A 197 -18.46 7.48 6.56
N TYR A 198 -17.68 6.53 7.08
CA TYR A 198 -16.44 6.79 7.83
C TYR A 198 -15.18 6.60 6.98
N HIS A 199 -15.25 5.80 5.91
CA HIS A 199 -14.06 5.39 5.17
C HIS A 199 -13.30 6.59 4.57
N TYR A 200 -14.02 7.53 3.93
CA TYR A 200 -13.39 8.66 3.23
C TYR A 200 -12.56 9.57 4.13
N GLU A 201 -13.01 9.82 5.36
CA GLU A 201 -12.25 10.62 6.33
C GLU A 201 -11.12 9.80 6.99
N SER A 202 -11.32 8.49 7.19
CA SER A 202 -10.39 7.63 7.91
C SER A 202 -9.28 7.00 7.06
N GLN A 203 -9.27 7.28 5.74
CA GLN A 203 -8.18 6.85 4.83
C GLN A 203 -6.82 7.34 5.33
N CYS A 204 -5.73 6.59 5.12
CA CYS A 204 -4.42 7.03 5.58
C CYS A 204 -4.03 8.42 5.05
N LEU A 205 -4.23 8.65 3.76
CA LEU A 205 -4.00 9.94 3.10
C LEU A 205 -5.26 10.29 2.30
N PRO A 206 -6.20 11.04 2.89
CA PRO A 206 -7.42 11.43 2.21
C PRO A 206 -7.10 12.46 1.14
N THR A 207 -7.96 12.54 0.12
CA THR A 207 -7.83 13.52 -0.96
C THR A 207 -9.00 14.51 -0.92
N PRO A 208 -8.95 15.64 -1.65
CA PRO A 208 -10.10 16.53 -1.78
C PRO A 208 -11.34 15.80 -2.34
N GLY A 209 -11.13 14.81 -3.21
CA GLY A 209 -12.18 13.93 -3.71
C GLY A 209 -12.83 13.07 -2.60
N ALA A 210 -12.06 12.67 -1.58
CA ALA A 210 -12.60 11.97 -0.42
C ALA A 210 -13.51 12.88 0.41
N TRP A 211 -13.15 14.16 0.59
CA TRP A 211 -14.04 15.14 1.23
C TRP A 211 -15.35 15.30 0.45
N LEU A 212 -15.28 15.49 -0.87
CA LEU A 212 -16.48 15.58 -1.72
C LEU A 212 -17.34 14.33 -1.64
N ALA A 213 -16.73 13.14 -1.71
CA ALA A 213 -17.43 11.88 -1.59
C ALA A 213 -18.07 11.71 -0.21
N HIS A 214 -17.44 12.20 0.86
CA HIS A 214 -17.99 12.15 2.21
C HIS A 214 -19.27 12.99 2.35
N GLN A 215 -19.40 14.10 1.61
CA GLN A 215 -20.60 14.94 1.63
C GLN A 215 -21.82 14.32 0.92
N LEU A 216 -21.66 13.17 0.26
CA LEU A 216 -22.78 12.51 -0.42
C LEU A 216 -23.82 11.99 0.60
N PRO A 217 -25.12 12.00 0.24
CA PRO A 217 -26.18 11.51 1.11
C PRO A 217 -25.97 10.08 1.59
N VAL A 218 -26.38 9.78 2.83
CA VAL A 218 -26.16 8.47 3.47
C VAL A 218 -26.71 7.29 2.66
N TRP A 219 -27.82 7.46 1.96
CA TRP A 219 -28.37 6.39 1.10
C TRP A 219 -27.41 5.99 -0.03
N LEU A 220 -26.72 6.98 -0.62
CA LEU A 220 -25.74 6.74 -1.69
C LEU A 220 -24.47 6.09 -1.12
N GLN A 221 -24.09 6.45 0.11
CA GLN A 221 -22.99 5.79 0.83
C GLN A 221 -23.29 4.30 1.09
N LYS A 222 -24.51 4.00 1.55
CA LYS A 222 -24.95 2.61 1.75
C LYS A 222 -24.95 1.82 0.44
N LEU A 223 -25.45 2.41 -0.65
CA LEU A 223 -25.38 1.82 -1.99
C LEU A 223 -23.93 1.57 -2.42
N SER A 224 -23.01 2.48 -2.08
CA SER A 224 -21.60 2.36 -2.41
C SER A 224 -20.91 1.22 -1.62
N VAL A 225 -21.34 0.94 -0.38
CA VAL A 225 -20.88 -0.23 0.38
C VAL A 225 -21.35 -1.51 -0.30
N VAL A 226 -22.60 -1.54 -0.75
CA VAL A 226 -23.16 -2.65 -1.51
C VAL A 226 -22.39 -2.88 -2.81
N ALA A 227 -22.13 -1.82 -3.58
CA ALA A 227 -21.32 -1.89 -4.79
C ALA A 227 -19.91 -2.43 -4.50
N THR A 228 -19.30 -2.01 -3.38
CA THR A 228 -18.00 -2.52 -2.93
C THR A 228 -18.03 -4.04 -2.74
N TYR A 229 -19.06 -4.58 -2.08
CA TYR A 229 -19.19 -6.03 -1.91
C TYR A 229 -19.38 -6.78 -3.23
N VAL A 230 -20.19 -6.23 -4.14
CA VAL A 230 -20.38 -6.81 -5.47
C VAL A 230 -19.05 -6.86 -6.24
N ILE A 231 -18.31 -5.74 -6.25
CA ILE A 231 -17.03 -5.61 -6.95
C ILE A 231 -15.95 -6.50 -6.33
N GLU A 232 -15.89 -6.61 -5.00
CA GLU A 232 -14.82 -7.35 -4.32
C GLU A 232 -15.11 -8.85 -4.19
N VAL A 233 -16.37 -9.26 -4.02
CA VAL A 233 -16.72 -10.67 -3.76
C VAL A 233 -17.24 -11.36 -5.02
N ALA A 234 -18.06 -10.69 -5.82
CA ALA A 234 -18.82 -11.36 -6.86
C ALA A 234 -18.26 -11.20 -8.28
N VAL A 235 -17.85 -9.99 -8.67
CA VAL A 235 -17.22 -9.72 -9.97
C VAL A 235 -15.98 -10.60 -10.21
N PRO A 236 -15.09 -10.84 -9.22
CA PRO A 236 -13.88 -11.63 -9.46
C PRO A 236 -14.17 -13.09 -9.87
N ARG A 237 -15.31 -13.66 -9.45
CA ARG A 237 -15.74 -15.03 -9.81
C ARG A 237 -16.10 -15.16 -11.30
N SER A 238 -16.53 -14.07 -11.93
CA SER A 238 -16.82 -14.03 -13.37
C SER A 238 -15.53 -13.94 -14.19
N SER A 239 -14.59 -13.09 -13.75
CA SER A 239 -13.31 -12.85 -14.43
C SER A 239 -12.32 -14.03 -14.35
N SER A 240 -12.48 -14.96 -13.39
CA SER A 240 -11.59 -16.10 -13.21
C SER A 240 -11.94 -17.31 -14.08
N ARG A 241 -13.08 -17.29 -14.77
CA ARG A 241 -13.47 -18.40 -15.66
C ARG A 241 -12.62 -18.35 -16.94
N PRO A 242 -11.97 -19.45 -17.35
CA PRO A 242 -11.34 -19.50 -18.65
C PRO A 242 -12.41 -19.24 -19.70
N CYS A 243 -12.19 -18.22 -20.54
CA CYS A 243 -13.13 -17.82 -21.57
C CYS A 243 -13.24 -18.97 -22.59
N ALA A 244 -14.22 -19.86 -22.40
CA ALA A 244 -14.48 -20.99 -23.29
C ALA A 244 -14.87 -20.54 -24.71
N ALA A 245 -15.26 -19.27 -24.87
CA ALA A 245 -15.60 -18.65 -26.14
C ALA A 245 -14.38 -18.30 -27.02
N CYS A 246 -13.14 -18.36 -26.51
CA CYS A 246 -11.95 -18.09 -27.31
C CYS A 246 -11.50 -19.28 -28.18
N ALA A 247 -12.18 -20.43 -28.12
CA ALA A 247 -11.82 -21.64 -28.87
C ALA A 247 -12.43 -21.71 -30.30
N SER A 248 -13.38 -20.84 -30.66
CA SER A 248 -13.96 -20.82 -32.01
C SER A 248 -13.36 -19.67 -32.84
N SER A 249 -12.56 -20.05 -33.83
CA SER A 249 -11.96 -19.20 -34.87
C SER A 249 -12.96 -18.23 -35.52
N PRO A 250 -12.62 -16.94 -35.73
CA PRO A 250 -13.39 -16.07 -36.61
C PRO A 250 -12.55 -15.63 -37.83
N SER A 251 -12.88 -16.15 -39.01
CA SER A 251 -12.47 -15.53 -40.27
C SER A 251 -13.61 -14.64 -40.78
N THR A 252 -13.35 -13.32 -40.73
CA THR A 252 -13.92 -12.25 -41.58
C THR A 252 -15.44 -12.16 -41.75
N ALA A 253 -16.07 -11.23 -41.03
CA ALA A 253 -16.94 -10.18 -41.59
C ALA A 253 -17.34 -9.20 -40.48
N ARG A 254 -17.25 -7.89 -40.75
CA ARG A 254 -17.92 -6.86 -39.93
C ARG A 254 -19.44 -6.95 -40.18
N LEU A 255 -20.22 -6.68 -39.14
CA LEU A 255 -21.68 -6.51 -39.07
C LEU A 255 -22.54 -7.76 -38.84
N ALA A 256 -22.42 -8.34 -37.65
CA ALA A 256 -23.52 -8.64 -36.72
C ALA A 256 -22.86 -9.06 -35.39
N PRO A 257 -23.38 -8.68 -34.20
CA PRO A 257 -22.92 -9.32 -32.99
C PRO A 257 -23.20 -10.82 -33.13
N SER A 258 -22.14 -11.64 -33.13
CA SER A 258 -22.30 -13.09 -33.28
C SER A 258 -23.21 -13.61 -32.17
N ALA A 259 -24.00 -14.65 -32.43
CA ALA A 259 -24.87 -15.24 -31.41
C ALA A 259 -24.09 -15.61 -30.12
N GLY A 260 -22.81 -15.94 -30.25
CA GLY A 260 -21.89 -16.15 -29.12
C GLY A 260 -21.54 -14.88 -28.34
N TRP A 261 -21.36 -13.72 -28.99
CA TRP A 261 -21.17 -12.43 -28.31
C TRP A 261 -22.44 -12.01 -27.59
N LEU A 262 -23.61 -12.10 -28.25
CA LEU A 262 -24.90 -11.83 -27.61
C LEU A 262 -25.15 -12.76 -26.44
N LEU A 263 -24.87 -14.06 -26.57
CA LEU A 263 -25.02 -15.02 -25.49
C LEU A 263 -24.06 -14.73 -24.34
N ALA A 264 -22.81 -14.37 -24.61
CA ALA A 264 -21.84 -13.98 -23.58
C ALA A 264 -22.27 -12.70 -22.86
N THR A 265 -22.73 -11.68 -23.59
CA THR A 265 -23.25 -10.43 -23.01
C THR A 265 -24.53 -10.66 -22.23
N LEU A 266 -25.45 -11.52 -22.71
CA LEU A 266 -26.67 -11.88 -21.97
C LEU A 266 -26.36 -12.70 -20.71
N LEU A 267 -25.36 -13.59 -20.76
CA LEU A 267 -24.88 -14.33 -19.60
C LEU A 267 -24.22 -13.39 -18.57
N GLU A 268 -23.47 -12.40 -19.05
CA GLU A 268 -22.83 -11.39 -18.21
C GLU A 268 -23.88 -10.47 -17.57
N LEU A 269 -24.83 -9.94 -18.35
CA LEU A 269 -25.98 -9.17 -17.86
C LEU A 269 -26.86 -9.99 -16.91
N GLY A 270 -27.08 -11.27 -17.20
CA GLY A 270 -27.79 -12.19 -16.32
C GLY A 270 -27.04 -12.43 -15.00
N THR A 271 -25.71 -12.50 -15.05
CA THR A 271 -24.87 -12.61 -13.84
C THR A 271 -24.95 -11.34 -13.01
N TYR A 272 -24.85 -10.16 -13.62
CA TYR A 272 -25.03 -8.88 -12.93
C TYR A 272 -26.45 -8.70 -12.39
N GLY A 273 -27.48 -9.12 -13.15
CA GLY A 273 -28.88 -9.08 -12.74
C GLY A 273 -29.17 -10.00 -11.55
N LEU A 274 -28.67 -11.25 -11.58
CA LEU A 274 -28.73 -12.18 -10.44
C LEU A 274 -27.98 -11.62 -9.24
N LEU A 275 -26.82 -11.00 -9.46
CA LEU A 275 -26.07 -10.34 -8.40
C LEU A 275 -26.87 -9.23 -7.75
N LEU A 276 -27.48 -8.36 -8.56
CA LEU A 276 -28.31 -7.28 -8.06
C LEU A 276 -29.52 -7.82 -7.29
N TYR A 277 -30.23 -8.81 -7.85
CA TYR A 277 -31.38 -9.45 -7.21
C TYR A 277 -31.03 -10.08 -5.86
N TRP A 278 -29.99 -10.91 -5.82
CA TRP A 278 -29.53 -11.54 -4.58
C TRP A 278 -28.98 -10.51 -3.59
N THR A 279 -28.37 -9.43 -4.06
CA THR A 279 -27.90 -8.35 -3.20
C THR A 279 -29.07 -7.64 -2.52
N VAL A 280 -30.10 -7.27 -3.28
CA VAL A 280 -31.35 -6.69 -2.74
C VAL A 280 -31.97 -7.64 -1.72
N ARG A 281 -31.98 -8.95 -2.00
CA ARG A 281 -32.57 -9.94 -1.10
C ARG A 281 -31.74 -10.22 0.15
N CYS A 282 -30.42 -10.36 0.02
CA CYS A 282 -29.50 -10.68 1.11
C CYS A 282 -29.28 -9.50 2.07
N PHE A 283 -29.39 -8.27 1.58
CA PHE A 283 -29.26 -7.06 2.40
C PHE A 283 -30.60 -6.40 2.74
N GLY A 284 -31.71 -7.00 2.31
CA GLY A 284 -33.06 -6.51 2.60
C GLY A 284 -33.22 -5.03 2.26
N LEU A 285 -32.81 -4.65 1.04
CA LEU A 285 -32.75 -3.26 0.61
C LEU A 285 -34.14 -2.76 0.23
N GLU A 286 -34.71 -1.89 1.04
CA GLU A 286 -35.96 -1.19 0.75
C GLU A 286 -35.66 0.30 0.58
N LEU A 287 -36.03 0.85 -0.58
CA LEU A 287 -35.76 2.25 -0.94
C LEU A 287 -37.05 3.04 -0.79
N ASP A 288 -37.13 3.82 0.30
CA ASP A 288 -38.19 4.81 0.46
C ASP A 288 -37.78 6.07 -0.30
N TRP A 289 -38.34 6.24 -1.49
CA TRP A 289 -38.05 7.37 -2.38
C TRP A 289 -38.53 8.70 -1.80
N ASP A 290 -39.62 8.69 -1.02
CA ASP A 290 -40.20 9.88 -0.42
C ASP A 290 -39.33 10.39 0.72
N ARG A 291 -38.77 9.47 1.52
CA ARG A 291 -37.87 9.81 2.63
C ARG A 291 -36.40 9.87 2.25
N LYS A 292 -36.02 9.42 1.04
CA LYS A 292 -34.63 9.21 0.61
C LYS A 292 -33.83 8.35 1.61
N VAL A 293 -34.49 7.38 2.22
CA VAL A 293 -33.89 6.47 3.20
C VAL A 293 -33.78 5.08 2.58
N LEU A 294 -32.58 4.50 2.65
CA LEU A 294 -32.35 3.09 2.34
C LEU A 294 -32.41 2.30 3.66
N GLU A 295 -33.49 1.58 3.87
CA GLU A 295 -33.57 0.58 4.93
C GLU A 295 -32.83 -0.68 4.47
N SER A 296 -32.01 -1.24 5.36
CA SER A 296 -31.21 -2.42 5.07
C SER A 296 -31.20 -3.32 6.28
N ARG A 297 -31.58 -4.59 6.09
CA ARG A 297 -31.48 -5.64 7.10
C ARG A 297 -30.74 -6.82 6.50
N VAL A 298 -29.61 -7.20 7.09
CA VAL A 298 -28.86 -8.35 6.62
C VAL A 298 -29.71 -9.61 6.85
N ALA A 299 -30.13 -10.23 5.75
CA ALA A 299 -31.05 -11.37 5.75
C ALA A 299 -30.36 -12.71 6.01
N PHE A 300 -29.04 -12.71 6.21
CA PHE A 300 -28.25 -13.90 6.52
C PHE A 300 -27.46 -13.74 7.83
N THR A 301 -27.28 -14.84 8.54
CA THR A 301 -26.53 -14.88 9.79
C THR A 301 -25.03 -15.06 9.55
N TYR A 302 -24.20 -14.69 10.54
CA TYR A 302 -22.76 -14.97 10.50
C TYR A 302 -22.46 -16.47 10.31
N HIS A 303 -23.28 -17.35 10.89
CA HIS A 303 -23.12 -18.80 10.78
C HIS A 303 -23.29 -19.27 9.34
N GLU A 304 -24.35 -18.82 8.66
CA GLU A 304 -24.60 -19.12 7.24
C GLU A 304 -23.46 -18.61 6.35
N PHE A 305 -23.00 -17.37 6.57
CA PHE A 305 -21.85 -16.83 5.86
C PHE A 305 -20.58 -17.67 6.08
N SER A 306 -20.32 -18.10 7.32
CA SER A 306 -19.14 -18.93 7.65
C SER A 306 -19.21 -20.33 7.02
N ALA A 307 -20.41 -20.90 6.90
CA ALA A 307 -20.64 -22.17 6.24
C ALA A 307 -20.41 -22.05 4.73
N TRP A 308 -20.98 -21.01 4.10
CA TRP A 308 -20.72 -20.68 2.70
C TRP A 308 -19.22 -20.44 2.43
N LEU A 309 -18.55 -19.66 3.30
CA LEU A 309 -17.14 -19.36 3.14
C LEU A 309 -16.30 -20.63 3.17
N ARG A 310 -16.56 -21.56 4.10
CA ARG A 310 -15.87 -22.87 4.12
C ARG A 310 -16.11 -23.66 2.84
N ALA A 311 -17.36 -23.71 2.37
CA ALA A 311 -17.74 -24.42 1.16
C ALA A 311 -17.10 -23.83 -0.11
N VAL A 312 -16.84 -22.53 -0.16
CA VAL A 312 -16.20 -21.84 -1.30
C VAL A 312 -14.68 -21.83 -1.19
N THR A 313 -14.13 -21.69 0.01
CA THR A 313 -12.68 -21.58 0.24
C THR A 313 -11.97 -22.92 0.10
N LEU A 314 -12.56 -24.03 0.56
CA LEU A 314 -11.96 -25.37 0.46
C LEU A 314 -11.68 -25.80 -1.00
N PRO A 315 -12.60 -25.63 -1.97
CA PRO A 315 -12.33 -25.90 -3.38
C PRO A 315 -11.34 -24.91 -4.02
N LEU A 316 -11.38 -23.62 -3.64
CA LEU A 316 -10.48 -22.59 -4.19
C LEU A 316 -9.03 -22.77 -3.71
N VAL A 317 -8.85 -23.18 -2.46
CA VAL A 317 -7.55 -23.57 -1.91
C VAL A 317 -7.11 -24.90 -2.50
N GLY A 318 -8.01 -25.89 -2.60
CA GLY A 318 -7.72 -27.19 -3.21
C GLY A 318 -7.33 -27.14 -4.69
N ALA A 319 -7.86 -26.17 -5.46
CA ALA A 319 -7.49 -25.95 -6.87
C ALA A 319 -6.23 -25.08 -7.06
N GLY A 320 -5.77 -24.38 -6.00
CA GLY A 320 -4.68 -23.40 -6.06
C GLY A 320 -3.47 -23.70 -5.19
N VAL A 321 -3.47 -24.78 -4.40
CA VAL A 321 -2.41 -25.09 -3.43
C VAL A 321 -1.77 -26.44 -3.72
N PRO A 322 -0.64 -26.39 -4.44
CA PRO A 322 0.58 -26.95 -3.86
C PRO A 322 1.74 -25.94 -3.82
N LEU A 323 1.48 -24.63 -3.92
CA LEU A 323 2.54 -23.60 -3.81
C LEU A 323 2.55 -22.83 -2.49
N ALA A 324 1.42 -22.69 -1.79
CA ALA A 324 1.38 -22.01 -0.49
C ALA A 324 2.01 -22.84 0.65
N VAL A 325 2.12 -24.17 0.47
CA VAL A 325 2.68 -25.11 1.46
C VAL A 325 4.20 -25.31 1.29
N LEU A 326 4.81 -24.82 0.20
CA LEU A 326 6.27 -24.86 0.01
C LEU A 326 7.01 -23.66 0.61
N GLY A 327 6.29 -22.74 1.25
CA GLY A 327 6.86 -21.69 2.07
C GLY A 327 7.05 -22.19 3.50
N GLU A 328 8.14 -22.91 3.75
CA GLU A 328 8.65 -23.12 5.11
C GLU A 328 8.61 -21.80 5.91
N PRO A 329 8.17 -21.82 7.19
CA PRO A 329 8.22 -20.64 8.06
C PRO A 329 9.69 -20.25 8.29
N GLY A 330 10.20 -19.40 7.40
CA GLY A 330 11.61 -19.00 7.37
C GLY A 330 12.09 -18.46 6.01
N ARG A 331 11.48 -18.85 4.88
CA ARG A 331 11.86 -18.29 3.57
C ARG A 331 11.11 -16.99 3.28
N ARG A 332 11.80 -15.86 3.47
CA ARG A 332 11.34 -14.48 3.18
C ARG A 332 11.23 -14.16 1.68
N LEU A 333 10.75 -15.08 0.84
CA LEU A 333 10.47 -14.79 -0.56
C LEU A 333 8.95 -14.59 -0.70
N PRO A 334 8.44 -13.35 -0.75
CA PRO A 334 7.01 -13.07 -0.89
C PRO A 334 6.56 -13.45 -2.31
N VAL A 335 6.19 -14.72 -2.47
CA VAL A 335 5.59 -15.27 -3.70
C VAL A 335 4.07 -15.34 -3.57
N VAL A 336 3.57 -15.43 -2.33
CA VAL A 336 2.14 -15.42 -1.99
C VAL A 336 1.95 -14.68 -0.68
N SER A 337 1.04 -13.71 -0.66
CA SER A 337 0.72 -12.87 0.49
C SER A 337 -0.77 -12.92 0.80
N SER A 338 -1.11 -12.57 2.05
CA SER A 338 -2.50 -12.36 2.48
C SER A 338 -2.86 -10.87 2.32
N TYR A 339 -4.06 -10.60 1.81
CA TYR A 339 -4.58 -9.23 1.62
C TYR A 339 -5.81 -8.99 2.49
N GLY A 340 -5.95 -7.77 3.00
CA GLY A 340 -7.08 -7.45 3.87
C GLY A 340 -7.07 -6.03 4.43
N LEU A 341 -7.21 -5.04 3.55
CA LEU A 341 -7.28 -3.63 3.94
C LEU A 341 -8.62 -3.30 4.60
N PHE A 342 -8.57 -2.44 5.64
CA PHE A 342 -9.75 -1.88 6.32
C PHE A 342 -10.75 -2.93 6.83
N ARG A 343 -10.23 -4.05 7.35
CA ARG A 343 -11.01 -5.14 7.95
C ARG A 343 -12.01 -4.62 9.00
N ARG A 344 -11.58 -3.69 9.84
CA ARG A 344 -12.42 -2.91 10.76
C ARG A 344 -12.23 -1.43 10.47
N MET A 345 -13.31 -0.66 10.54
CA MET A 345 -13.25 0.79 10.38
C MET A 345 -12.62 1.43 11.60
N THR A 346 -11.59 2.26 11.38
CA THR A 346 -10.77 2.89 12.44
C THR A 346 -11.19 4.32 12.77
N GLY A 347 -12.12 4.92 12.00
CA GLY A 347 -12.61 6.29 12.21
C GLY A 347 -13.95 6.41 12.94
N VAL A 348 -14.45 5.34 13.57
CA VAL A 348 -15.74 5.39 14.29
C VAL A 348 -15.57 6.34 15.50
N GLY A 349 -16.16 7.53 15.39
CA GLY A 349 -16.02 8.58 16.41
C GLY A 349 -14.79 9.48 16.22
N GLY A 350 -14.30 9.61 14.98
CA GLY A 350 -13.22 10.53 14.60
C GLY A 350 -11.93 9.82 14.24
N ARG A 351 -11.25 10.35 13.22
CA ARG A 351 -9.96 9.87 12.75
C ARG A 351 -8.86 10.28 13.74
N PRO A 352 -8.16 9.34 14.39
CA PRO A 352 -7.05 9.68 15.27
C PRO A 352 -5.85 10.18 14.46
N GLU A 353 -5.21 11.26 14.90
CA GLU A 353 -4.05 11.86 14.27
C GLU A 353 -3.05 12.35 15.31
N VAL A 354 -1.79 11.99 15.10
CA VAL A 354 -0.67 12.44 15.95
C VAL A 354 -0.13 13.75 15.39
N ILE A 355 -0.09 14.77 16.24
CA ILE A 355 0.47 16.10 15.94
C ILE A 355 1.74 16.28 16.75
N LEU A 356 2.86 16.49 16.07
CA LEU A 356 4.13 16.79 16.71
C LEU A 356 4.23 18.29 16.97
N GLU A 357 4.74 18.63 18.13
CA GLU A 357 4.94 20.02 18.56
C GLU A 357 6.37 20.18 19.05
N GLY A 358 7.02 21.26 18.64
CA GLY A 358 8.35 21.66 19.11
C GLY A 358 8.25 22.88 20.02
N SER A 359 9.25 23.06 20.88
CA SER A 359 9.37 24.22 21.75
C SER A 359 10.84 24.53 22.06
N TYR A 360 11.15 25.80 22.32
CA TYR A 360 12.45 26.23 22.81
C TYR A 360 12.49 26.39 24.34
N ASP A 361 11.34 26.68 24.97
CA ASP A 361 11.21 27.00 26.40
C ASP A 361 10.43 25.94 27.20
N GLY A 362 9.75 25.01 26.53
CA GLY A 362 8.87 24.01 27.14
C GLY A 362 7.47 24.53 27.48
N HIS A 363 7.18 25.80 27.22
CA HIS A 363 5.90 26.46 27.52
C HIS A 363 5.14 26.86 26.26
N SER A 364 5.84 27.45 25.29
CA SER A 364 5.31 27.87 24.00
C SER A 364 5.53 26.76 22.98
N TRP A 365 4.46 26.14 22.51
CA TRP A 365 4.51 24.98 21.62
C TRP A 365 4.04 25.35 20.22
N THR A 366 4.85 25.02 19.21
CA THR A 366 4.53 25.24 17.79
C THR A 366 4.36 23.91 17.10
N GLU A 367 3.23 23.73 16.42
CA GLU A 367 2.94 22.52 15.65
C GLU A 367 3.91 22.37 14.47
N ILE A 368 4.40 21.16 14.27
CA ILE A 368 5.20 20.77 13.11
C ILE A 368 4.23 20.25 12.05
N GLU A 369 3.99 21.06 11.03
CA GLU A 369 3.11 20.70 9.92
C GLU A 369 3.81 19.74 8.93
N PHE A 370 3.12 18.64 8.60
CA PHE A 370 3.56 17.66 7.61
C PHE A 370 2.95 18.00 6.24
N MET A 371 3.65 17.65 5.16
CA MET A 371 3.20 17.93 3.79
C MET A 371 1.91 17.23 3.38
N TYR A 372 1.72 15.98 3.79
CA TYR A 372 0.73 15.11 3.16
C TYR A 372 -0.37 14.62 4.10
N LYS A 373 -0.03 14.26 5.34
CA LYS A 373 -1.05 13.90 6.33
C LYS A 373 -1.87 15.11 6.77
N PRO A 374 -3.11 14.91 7.26
CA PRO A 374 -3.87 15.98 7.90
C PRO A 374 -3.14 16.62 9.09
N GLY A 375 -3.32 17.92 9.24
CA GLY A 375 -2.75 18.72 10.32
C GLY A 375 -3.48 20.06 10.42
N ASN A 376 -3.09 21.00 9.57
CA ASN A 376 -3.76 22.29 9.48
C ASN A 376 -5.24 22.12 9.08
N VAL A 377 -6.15 22.59 9.93
CA VAL A 377 -7.59 22.41 9.74
C VAL A 377 -8.15 23.19 8.55
N SER A 378 -7.45 24.24 8.13
CA SER A 378 -7.81 25.09 7.01
C SER A 378 -7.22 24.62 5.68
N ALA A 379 -6.29 23.65 5.71
CA ALA A 379 -5.68 23.12 4.50
C ALA A 379 -6.52 22.00 3.89
N ALA A 380 -6.65 22.03 2.56
CA ALA A 380 -7.24 20.93 1.82
C ALA A 380 -6.35 19.68 1.90
N PRO A 381 -6.91 18.46 1.91
CA PRO A 381 -6.11 17.25 1.84
C PRO A 381 -5.24 17.20 0.56
N ALA A 382 -4.03 16.65 0.66
CA ALA A 382 -3.08 16.64 -0.46
C ALA A 382 -3.43 15.57 -1.52
N VAL A 383 -3.08 15.83 -2.78
CA VAL A 383 -3.05 14.81 -3.85
C VAL A 383 -1.62 14.30 -3.97
N VAL A 384 -1.37 13.09 -3.49
CA VAL A 384 0.00 12.55 -3.34
C VAL A 384 0.45 11.65 -4.50
N ALA A 385 -0.48 11.05 -5.23
CA ALA A 385 -0.14 10.13 -6.31
C ALA A 385 0.68 10.84 -7.41
N PRO A 386 1.78 10.24 -7.90
CA PRO A 386 2.23 8.86 -7.71
C PRO A 386 3.23 8.64 -6.54
N HIS A 387 3.47 9.64 -5.71
CA HIS A 387 4.34 9.53 -4.53
C HIS A 387 3.62 8.84 -3.36
N GLN A 388 4.34 7.99 -2.64
CA GLN A 388 3.88 7.30 -1.45
C GLN A 388 4.70 7.77 -0.23
N PRO A 389 4.21 8.74 0.56
CA PRO A 389 4.95 9.25 1.72
C PRO A 389 4.86 8.24 2.87
N ARG A 390 5.95 7.49 3.08
CA ARG A 390 5.99 6.34 3.98
C ARG A 390 5.96 6.77 5.45
N LEU A 391 6.52 7.94 5.77
CA LEU A 391 6.50 8.50 7.13
C LEU A 391 5.08 8.90 7.55
N ASP A 392 4.40 9.73 6.74
CA ASP A 392 3.01 10.14 6.95
C ASP A 392 2.08 8.94 7.08
N TRP A 393 2.27 7.93 6.22
CA TRP A 393 1.49 6.70 6.28
C TRP A 393 1.75 5.91 7.56
N GLN A 394 3.00 5.82 8.03
CA GLN A 394 3.30 5.16 9.30
C GLN A 394 2.76 5.92 10.51
N LEU A 395 2.71 7.26 10.47
CA LEU A 395 2.08 8.06 11.53
C LEU A 395 0.59 7.76 11.66
N TRP A 396 -0.12 7.50 10.55
CA TRP A 396 -1.51 7.03 10.61
C TRP A 396 -1.65 5.71 11.38
N PHE A 397 -0.74 4.75 11.15
CA PHE A 397 -0.74 3.49 11.92
C PHE A 397 -0.36 3.73 13.39
N ALA A 398 0.60 4.61 13.67
CA ALA A 398 1.00 4.95 15.03
C ALA A 398 -0.15 5.59 15.83
N ALA A 399 -1.01 6.37 15.19
CA ALA A 399 -2.17 7.00 15.84
C ALA A 399 -3.22 5.98 16.36
N LEU A 400 -3.21 4.75 15.84
CA LEU A 400 -4.15 3.69 16.21
C LEU A 400 -3.72 2.87 17.43
N ALA A 401 -2.48 3.03 17.89
CA ALA A 401 -1.90 2.26 18.99
C ALA A 401 -1.13 3.18 19.96
N PRO A 402 -0.81 2.72 21.18
CA PRO A 402 0.09 3.47 22.06
C PRO A 402 1.48 3.67 21.44
N HIS A 403 2.15 4.78 21.77
CA HIS A 403 3.49 5.12 21.22
C HIS A 403 4.55 4.04 21.47
N GLN A 404 4.45 3.30 22.57
CA GLN A 404 5.36 2.19 22.91
C GLN A 404 5.36 1.06 21.87
N GLY A 405 4.31 0.96 21.05
CA GLY A 405 4.24 0.01 19.94
C GLY A 405 5.02 0.44 18.69
N SER A 406 5.58 1.65 18.64
CA SER A 406 6.24 2.22 17.45
C SER A 406 7.67 2.69 17.76
N PRO A 407 8.67 1.79 17.78
CA PRO A 407 10.07 2.11 18.07
C PRO A 407 10.66 3.24 17.21
N TRP A 408 10.24 3.29 15.95
CA TRP A 408 10.68 4.27 14.97
C TRP A 408 10.24 5.70 15.32
N PHE A 409 9.17 5.87 16.11
CA PHE A 409 8.66 7.17 16.51
C PHE A 409 9.64 7.88 17.46
N SER A 410 10.22 7.14 18.41
CA SER A 410 11.24 7.68 19.32
C SER A 410 12.50 8.11 18.55
N ALA A 411 12.88 7.37 17.50
CA ALA A 411 13.96 7.79 16.63
C ALA A 411 13.62 9.04 15.82
N LEU A 412 12.39 9.15 15.29
CA LEU A 412 11.92 10.38 14.64
C LEU A 412 12.07 11.58 15.58
N VAL A 413 11.58 11.48 16.82
CA VAL A 413 11.69 12.55 17.83
C VAL A 413 13.15 12.93 18.09
N LEU A 414 14.03 11.95 18.26
CA LEU A 414 15.47 12.18 18.41
C LEU A 414 16.06 12.94 17.22
N ARG A 415 15.74 12.52 15.98
CA ARG A 415 16.29 13.15 14.77
C ARG A 415 15.78 14.58 14.57
N LEU A 416 14.54 14.87 14.97
CA LEU A 416 13.99 16.22 14.96
C LEU A 416 14.66 17.12 16.00
N LEU A 417 14.89 16.62 17.23
CA LEU A 417 15.65 17.33 18.27
C LEU A 417 17.11 17.61 17.86
N GLN A 418 17.71 16.70 17.08
CA GLN A 418 19.04 16.90 16.51
C GLN A 418 19.06 17.87 15.32
N GLY A 419 17.90 18.21 14.74
CA GLY A 419 17.82 19.03 13.54
C GLY A 419 18.34 18.34 12.27
N GLN A 420 18.21 17.01 12.17
CA GLN A 420 18.70 16.28 11.00
C GLN A 420 17.93 16.65 9.74
N ARG A 421 18.63 17.26 8.78
CA ARG A 421 18.03 17.84 7.57
C ARG A 421 17.29 16.82 6.72
N ASP A 422 17.86 15.63 6.52
CA ASP A 422 17.24 14.60 5.68
C ASP A 422 15.93 14.07 6.28
N VAL A 423 15.82 14.05 7.62
CA VAL A 423 14.57 13.69 8.31
C VAL A 423 13.56 14.83 8.26
N ILE A 424 14.01 16.09 8.42
CA ILE A 424 13.14 17.27 8.26
C ILE A 424 12.56 17.31 6.85
N ARG A 425 13.31 16.97 5.81
CA ARG A 425 12.83 16.92 4.42
C ARG A 425 11.73 15.90 4.17
N LEU A 426 11.64 14.83 4.97
CA LEU A 426 10.51 13.91 4.94
C LEU A 426 9.21 14.56 5.46
N VAL A 427 9.35 15.46 6.44
CA VAL A 427 8.23 16.19 7.04
C VAL A 427 7.82 17.36 6.14
N GLN A 428 8.81 18.12 5.68
CA GLN A 428 8.64 19.32 4.87
C GLN A 428 9.81 19.49 3.89
N THR A 429 9.53 19.40 2.58
CA THR A 429 10.54 19.59 1.53
C THR A 429 10.95 21.07 1.40
N ASP A 430 10.02 22.00 1.64
CA ASP A 430 10.32 23.43 1.71
C ASP A 430 10.78 23.82 3.13
N GLU A 431 12.09 23.81 3.36
CA GLU A 431 12.69 24.07 4.69
C GLU A 431 12.19 25.40 5.31
N SER A 432 11.79 26.39 4.51
CA SER A 432 11.27 27.68 5.03
C SER A 432 9.94 27.55 5.78
N ARG A 433 9.12 26.54 5.44
CA ARG A 433 7.85 26.26 6.11
C ARG A 433 8.02 25.45 7.40
N TYR A 434 9.19 24.88 7.64
CA TYR A 434 9.47 24.16 8.87
C TYR A 434 9.74 25.18 10.00
N PRO A 435 8.96 25.22 11.09
CA PRO A 435 9.06 26.28 12.10
C PRO A 435 10.43 26.38 12.78
N PHE A 436 11.18 25.27 12.82
CA PHE A 436 12.46 25.15 13.51
C PHE A 436 13.65 25.05 12.54
N HIS A 437 13.54 25.62 11.33
CA HIS A 437 14.59 25.53 10.30
C HIS A 437 15.86 26.30 10.67
N ALA A 438 15.72 27.44 11.37
CA ALA A 438 16.86 28.26 11.79
C ALA A 438 17.64 27.63 12.96
N ARG A 439 16.93 27.00 13.91
CA ARG A 439 17.51 26.31 15.06
C ARG A 439 16.61 25.14 15.47
N PRO A 440 17.15 23.94 15.71
CA PRO A 440 16.35 22.80 16.15
C PRO A 440 15.65 23.06 17.49
N PRO A 441 14.46 22.48 17.71
CA PRO A 441 13.72 22.66 18.95
C PRO A 441 14.47 22.02 20.13
N THR A 442 14.34 22.62 21.31
CA THR A 442 14.93 22.09 22.56
C THR A 442 14.08 20.97 23.14
N PHE A 443 12.76 21.07 22.97
CA PHE A 443 11.78 20.10 23.41
C PHE A 443 10.88 19.69 22.25
N VAL A 444 10.52 18.41 22.21
CA VAL A 444 9.52 17.87 21.30
C VAL A 444 8.53 17.06 22.12
N ARG A 445 7.24 17.21 21.80
CA ARG A 445 6.16 16.37 22.33
C ARG A 445 5.22 15.97 21.21
N ALA A 446 4.29 15.05 21.48
CA ALA A 446 3.24 14.73 20.54
C ALA A 446 1.87 14.61 21.22
N GLN A 447 0.86 15.15 20.55
CA GLN A 447 -0.52 15.18 21.00
C GLN A 447 -1.39 14.33 20.08
N LEU A 448 -2.37 13.63 20.66
CA LEU A 448 -3.36 12.88 19.90
C LEU A 448 -4.63 13.70 19.76
N TYR A 449 -5.05 13.91 18.52
CA TYR A 449 -6.29 14.58 18.17
C TYR A 449 -7.21 13.63 17.42
N LYS A 450 -8.50 13.93 17.41
CA LYS A 450 -9.47 13.36 16.48
C LYS A 450 -9.86 14.39 15.45
N TYR A 451 -9.86 14.00 14.19
CA TYR A 451 -10.25 14.82 13.05
C TYR A 451 -11.55 14.30 12.44
N TRP A 452 -12.34 15.23 11.92
CA TRP A 452 -13.51 14.99 11.09
C TRP A 452 -13.52 16.00 9.95
N PHE A 453 -14.12 15.62 8.82
CA PHE A 453 -14.40 16.60 7.79
C PHE A 453 -15.46 17.61 8.25
N THR A 454 -15.28 18.87 7.86
CA THR A 454 -16.29 19.91 8.08
C THR A 454 -17.46 19.70 7.12
N ALA A 455 -18.70 19.81 7.62
CA ALA A 455 -19.90 19.79 6.79
C ALA A 455 -20.21 21.18 6.20
N PRO A 456 -20.73 21.28 4.95
CA PRO A 456 -21.02 22.56 4.28
C PRO A 456 -21.93 23.51 5.07
N ASN A 457 -22.84 22.96 5.88
CA ASN A 457 -23.86 23.71 6.62
C ASN A 457 -23.55 23.87 8.12
N GLU A 458 -22.42 23.34 8.62
CA GLU A 458 -22.01 23.46 10.03
C GLU A 458 -21.09 24.68 10.28
N GLY A 459 -20.81 25.47 9.24
CA GLY A 459 -19.91 26.62 9.34
C GLY A 459 -20.49 27.76 10.17
N SER A 460 -20.14 27.81 11.46
CA SER A 460 -20.16 29.08 12.21
C SER A 460 -19.21 30.07 11.51
N PRO A 461 -19.47 31.39 11.54
CA PRO A 461 -18.54 32.37 10.97
C PRO A 461 -17.14 32.19 11.57
N GLY A 462 -16.17 31.74 10.76
CA GLY A 462 -14.79 31.44 11.18
C GLY A 462 -14.43 29.96 11.36
N ALA A 463 -15.34 29.01 11.10
CA ALA A 463 -15.02 27.59 11.10
C ALA A 463 -14.03 27.22 9.98
N ALA A 464 -13.06 26.35 10.28
CA ALA A 464 -12.09 25.92 9.30
C ALA A 464 -12.76 25.10 8.17
N PRO A 465 -12.43 25.36 6.89
CA PRO A 465 -13.21 24.89 5.75
C PRO A 465 -13.15 23.37 5.52
N TRP A 466 -12.07 22.69 5.91
CA TRP A 466 -11.85 21.29 5.55
C TRP A 466 -12.00 20.33 6.71
N TRP A 467 -11.45 20.71 7.86
CA TRP A 467 -11.39 19.84 9.02
C TRP A 467 -11.86 20.54 10.29
N ARG A 468 -12.45 19.74 11.17
CA ARG A 468 -12.57 20.06 12.59
C ARG A 468 -11.76 19.05 13.39
N ARG A 469 -11.13 19.49 14.48
CA ARG A 469 -10.34 18.63 15.34
C ARG A 469 -10.69 18.81 16.80
N GLN A 470 -10.49 17.77 17.59
CA GLN A 470 -10.64 17.76 19.03
C GLN A 470 -9.43 17.10 19.67
N HIS A 471 -8.82 17.76 20.67
CA HIS A 471 -7.75 17.16 21.46
C HIS A 471 -8.30 15.99 22.29
N VAL A 472 -7.55 14.89 22.32
CA VAL A 472 -7.94 13.69 23.08
C VAL A 472 -7.05 13.54 24.30
N GLN A 473 -5.74 13.39 24.07
CA GLN A 473 -4.76 13.12 25.11
C GLN A 473 -3.35 13.40 24.61
N GLU A 474 -2.39 13.39 25.53
CA GLU A 474 -0.97 13.34 25.18
C GLU A 474 -0.64 11.98 24.55
N PHE A 475 0.04 12.01 23.39
CA PHE A 475 0.50 10.79 22.70
C PHE A 475 1.92 10.42 23.13
N PHE A 476 2.81 11.41 23.23
CA PHE A 476 4.21 11.25 23.59
C PHE A 476 4.64 12.43 24.48
N PRO A 477 5.29 12.17 25.63
CA PRO A 477 5.62 13.21 26.59
C PRO A 477 6.63 14.22 26.02
N ALA A 478 6.66 15.41 26.60
CA ALA A 478 7.70 16.39 26.30
C ALA A 478 9.09 15.86 26.69
N VAL A 479 9.99 15.78 25.71
CA VAL A 479 11.37 15.31 25.92
C VAL A 479 12.37 16.26 25.26
N SER A 480 13.59 16.28 25.81
CA SER A 480 14.76 16.96 25.26
C SER A 480 15.86 15.94 24.94
N LEU A 481 16.94 16.38 24.29
CA LEU A 481 18.14 15.55 24.12
C LEU A 481 18.68 15.13 25.50
N GLY A 482 19.00 13.84 25.64
CA GLY A 482 19.47 13.23 26.90
C GLY A 482 18.38 12.94 27.93
N HIS A 483 17.09 13.17 27.63
CA HIS A 483 16.00 12.88 28.56
C HIS A 483 15.89 11.35 28.85
N PRO A 484 15.77 10.92 30.12
CA PRO A 484 15.85 9.49 30.48
C PRO A 484 14.78 8.63 29.82
N THR A 485 13.56 9.15 29.65
CA THR A 485 12.47 8.44 28.95
C THR A 485 12.81 8.16 27.49
N LEU A 486 13.39 9.15 26.79
CA LEU A 486 13.76 9.00 25.38
C LEU A 486 14.92 8.00 25.25
N GLU A 487 15.94 8.11 26.10
CA GLU A 487 17.08 7.19 26.14
C GLU A 487 16.66 5.75 26.46
N SER A 488 15.71 5.56 27.38
CA SER A 488 15.17 4.24 27.73
C SER A 488 14.46 3.60 26.53
N LEU A 489 13.57 4.36 25.86
CA LEU A 489 12.86 3.88 24.67
C LEU A 489 13.81 3.57 23.51
N LEU A 490 14.82 4.41 23.28
CA LEU A 490 15.84 4.17 22.26
C LEU A 490 16.68 2.93 22.58
N SER A 491 17.08 2.76 23.85
CA SER A 491 17.89 1.61 24.29
C SER A 491 17.12 0.30 24.19
N GLN A 492 15.84 0.28 24.57
CA GLN A 492 14.97 -0.90 24.47
C GLN A 492 14.89 -1.45 23.04
N HIS A 493 15.05 -0.58 22.04
CA HIS A 493 14.94 -0.93 20.62
C HIS A 493 16.27 -0.90 19.87
N GLY A 494 17.41 -0.76 20.56
CA GLY A 494 18.73 -0.73 19.94
C GLY A 494 18.95 0.47 19.00
N LEU A 495 18.35 1.62 19.34
CA LEU A 495 18.38 2.85 18.53
C LEU A 495 19.33 3.93 19.08
N LYS A 496 20.06 3.66 20.17
CA LYS A 496 20.85 4.64 20.93
C LYS A 496 22.00 5.25 20.12
N VAL A 497 22.23 6.56 20.30
CA VAL A 497 23.36 7.30 19.72
C VAL A 497 24.64 6.90 20.45
N GLY A 498 25.70 6.54 19.71
CA GLY A 498 26.95 6.03 20.27
C GLY A 498 27.04 4.49 20.34
N ASP A 499 26.02 3.78 19.84
CA ASP A 499 26.19 2.37 19.50
C ASP A 499 27.33 2.25 18.45
N PRO A 500 28.35 1.37 18.62
CA PRO A 500 29.36 1.10 17.58
C PRO A 500 28.74 0.69 16.22
N CYS A 501 27.43 0.43 16.18
CA CYS A 501 26.61 0.31 14.99
C CYS A 501 26.45 1.59 14.13
N LEU A 502 26.66 2.79 14.70
CA LEU A 502 26.52 4.10 14.05
C LEU A 502 27.86 4.82 13.82
N GLY A 503 28.98 4.28 14.30
CA GLY A 503 30.31 4.86 14.10
C GLY A 503 30.83 4.77 12.65
N PRO A 504 31.84 5.59 12.29
CA PRO A 504 32.44 5.59 10.96
C PRO A 504 33.02 4.21 10.60
N GLU A 505 33.01 3.88 9.31
CA GLU A 505 33.71 2.70 8.80
C GLU A 505 35.19 2.82 9.07
N THR A 506 35.71 2.08 10.04
CA THR A 506 37.06 1.56 9.91
C THR A 506 37.00 0.53 8.79
N LEU A 507 37.27 0.97 7.57
CA LEU A 507 37.67 0.07 6.48
C LEU A 507 38.74 -0.86 7.06
N PRO A 508 38.57 -2.19 7.06
CA PRO A 508 39.67 -3.07 7.37
C PRO A 508 40.78 -2.75 6.38
N GLY A 509 41.96 -2.40 6.90
CA GLY A 509 43.11 -1.97 6.12
C GLY A 509 43.35 -2.89 4.93
N ALA A 510 43.49 -2.28 3.76
CA ALA A 510 44.20 -2.88 2.63
C ALA A 510 45.69 -2.88 2.92
#